data_AF-A0A6V8KN28-F1
#
_entry.id   AF-A0A6V8KN28-F1
#
_cell.length_a   1.000
_cell.length_b   1.000
_cell.length_c   1.000
_cell.angle_alpha   90.00
_cell.angle_beta   90.00
_cell.angle_gamma   90.00
#
_symmetry.space_group_name_H-M   'P 1'
#
loop_
_entity.id
_entity.type
_entity.pdbx_description
1 polymer ?
#
loop_
_entity_poly.entity_id
_entity_poly.type
_entity_poly.pdbx_seq_one_letter_code
_entity_poly.pdbx_strand_id
1 'polypeptide(L)'
;MGARLGRAIHTVPDPGVAAARGAAGAAGPPAGAGTLWPVTAWLPDLPLRRLLGVLVPALGSAALLIEFLSVRFRYPEEFVRPVGSDRAQTPAVVMNWGELGLACLLALVACLCGAAVLGAVLPANAGVRRPVSSEAVRMGGGLVVAAILGSFIAALYGVGASVYLVAPLESFLRWALLCTLPLGVVAVCTGVLAAARSRAPAAGWHHWLGFPVLSTIPAAAGMLLVSAANHYMVSGGGPASTVERTGGFLIGIGTGLALVRPLLYRLVVVAPLAALSMAMADIHTTGILAALYVAAVTCWWLQRLWHLRFHPDPWATDA
;
A
#
# COMPACT_ATOMS: atom_id res chain seq x y z
N MET A 1 -55.04 -9.03 4.27
CA MET A 1 -54.33 -7.81 3.87
C MET A 1 -53.03 -8.21 3.16
N GLY A 2 -53.12 -8.73 1.94
CA GLY A 2 -52.01 -9.33 1.21
C GLY A 2 -52.46 -9.99 -0.09
N ALA A 3 -52.70 -9.16 -1.11
CA ALA A 3 -52.95 -9.61 -2.49
C ALA A 3 -52.83 -8.41 -3.43
N ARG A 4 -51.60 -7.96 -3.76
CA ARG A 4 -51.37 -6.90 -4.78
C ARG A 4 -50.08 -7.06 -5.59
N LEU A 5 -49.64 -8.29 -5.84
CA LEU A 5 -48.72 -8.57 -6.94
C LEU A 5 -49.22 -9.86 -7.60
N GLY A 6 -49.78 -9.75 -8.80
CA GLY A 6 -50.34 -10.86 -9.59
C GLY A 6 -49.28 -11.83 -10.09
N ARG A 7 -48.48 -12.38 -9.18
CA ARG A 7 -47.49 -13.41 -9.43
C ARG A 7 -47.73 -14.50 -8.39
N ALA A 8 -48.09 -15.69 -8.84
CA ALA A 8 -48.26 -16.84 -7.96
C ALA A 8 -46.97 -17.05 -7.16
N ILE A 9 -47.07 -17.09 -5.83
CA ILE A 9 -45.94 -17.41 -4.96
C ILE A 9 -45.66 -18.89 -5.16
N HIS A 10 -44.66 -19.20 -5.97
CA HIS A 10 -44.15 -20.56 -6.13
C HIS A 10 -43.24 -20.86 -4.93
N THR A 11 -43.81 -21.49 -3.90
CA THR A 11 -43.00 -22.09 -2.83
C THR A 11 -42.27 -23.29 -3.40
N VAL A 12 -40.95 -23.23 -3.44
CA VAL A 12 -40.14 -24.37 -3.87
C VAL A 12 -40.26 -25.46 -2.80
N PRO A 13 -40.69 -26.68 -3.16
CA PRO A 13 -41.02 -27.72 -2.19
C PRO A 13 -39.81 -28.19 -1.36
N ASP A 14 -38.59 -27.87 -1.80
CA ASP A 14 -37.37 -28.21 -1.08
C ASP A 14 -36.33 -27.07 -1.17
N PRO A 15 -36.34 -26.11 -0.22
CA PRO A 15 -35.47 -24.94 -0.26
C PRO A 15 -33.98 -25.31 -0.12
N GLY A 16 -33.67 -26.44 0.55
CA GLY A 16 -32.30 -26.94 0.69
C GLY A 16 -31.74 -27.43 -0.63
N VAL A 17 -32.52 -28.19 -1.39
CA VAL A 17 -32.13 -28.66 -2.73
C VAL A 17 -32.09 -27.51 -3.74
N ALA A 18 -32.94 -26.50 -3.60
CA ALA A 18 -32.89 -25.30 -4.43
C ALA A 18 -31.63 -24.45 -4.16
N ALA A 19 -31.24 -24.30 -2.89
CA ALA A 19 -29.99 -23.64 -2.52
C ALA A 19 -28.77 -24.44 -2.98
N ALA A 20 -28.78 -25.77 -2.83
CA ALA A 20 -27.72 -26.66 -3.29
C ALA A 20 -27.59 -26.68 -4.82
N ARG A 21 -28.71 -26.68 -5.56
CA ARG A 21 -28.71 -26.57 -7.03
C ARG A 21 -28.36 -25.17 -7.52
N GLY A 22 -28.69 -24.12 -6.76
CA GLY A 22 -28.22 -22.76 -7.03
C GLY A 22 -26.71 -22.61 -6.82
N ALA A 23 -26.16 -23.22 -5.76
CA ALA A 23 -24.73 -23.28 -5.50
C ALA A 23 -23.98 -24.16 -6.53
N ALA A 24 -24.58 -25.27 -6.95
CA ALA A 24 -24.02 -26.15 -7.99
C ALA A 24 -24.14 -25.53 -9.40
N GLY A 25 -25.19 -24.75 -9.68
CA GLY A 25 -25.37 -24.00 -10.93
C GLY A 25 -24.43 -22.78 -11.03
N ALA A 26 -24.03 -22.19 -9.90
CA ALA A 26 -22.96 -21.20 -9.85
C ALA A 26 -21.57 -21.81 -10.15
N ALA A 27 -21.44 -23.14 -10.02
CA ALA A 27 -20.28 -23.93 -10.39
C ALA A 27 -20.51 -24.71 -11.71
N GLY A 28 -21.35 -24.18 -12.62
CA GLY A 28 -21.56 -24.78 -13.93
C GLY A 28 -20.25 -24.87 -14.74
N PRO A 29 -20.07 -25.92 -15.57
CA PRO A 29 -18.92 -26.01 -16.47
C PRO A 29 -18.90 -24.79 -17.41
N PRO A 30 -17.72 -24.28 -17.79
CA PRO A 30 -17.62 -23.07 -18.59
C PRO A 30 -18.40 -23.25 -19.89
N ALA A 31 -19.46 -22.45 -20.05
CA ALA A 31 -20.20 -22.37 -21.30
C ALA A 31 -19.27 -21.72 -22.34
N GLY A 32 -18.54 -22.56 -23.07
CA GLY A 32 -17.61 -22.13 -24.11
C GLY A 32 -16.37 -23.02 -24.24
N ALA A 33 -16.55 -24.30 -24.58
CA ALA A 33 -15.51 -25.06 -25.27
C ALA A 33 -15.43 -24.55 -26.72
N GLY A 34 -14.77 -23.40 -26.88
CA GLY A 34 -14.54 -22.74 -28.16
C GLY A 34 -13.54 -21.62 -27.94
N THR A 35 -12.34 -21.78 -28.51
CA THR A 35 -11.14 -20.97 -28.29
C THR A 35 -10.62 -21.00 -26.85
N LEU A 36 -9.48 -21.67 -26.65
CA LEU A 36 -8.51 -21.26 -25.64
C LEU A 36 -8.18 -19.79 -25.94
N TRP A 37 -8.93 -18.89 -25.31
CA TRP A 37 -8.63 -17.47 -25.33
C TRP A 37 -7.21 -17.35 -24.80
N PRO A 38 -6.24 -16.90 -25.61
CA PRO A 38 -4.87 -16.94 -25.16
C PRO A 38 -4.78 -16.08 -23.92
N VAL A 39 -4.14 -16.60 -22.86
CA VAL A 39 -3.90 -15.88 -21.59
C VAL A 39 -3.20 -14.52 -21.84
N THR A 40 -2.61 -14.34 -23.02
CA THR A 40 -2.05 -13.08 -23.51
C THR A 40 -3.09 -12.00 -23.84
N ALA A 41 -4.37 -12.32 -24.05
CA ALA A 41 -5.42 -11.33 -24.36
C ALA A 41 -5.92 -10.53 -23.14
N TRP A 42 -5.46 -10.87 -21.92
CA TRP A 42 -5.81 -10.17 -20.68
C TRP A 42 -4.70 -9.27 -20.11
N LEU A 43 -3.55 -9.20 -20.76
CA LEU A 43 -2.65 -8.07 -20.56
C LEU A 43 -2.93 -7.06 -21.68
N PRO A 44 -3.98 -6.20 -21.56
CA PRO A 44 -3.98 -4.99 -22.36
C PRO A 44 -2.64 -4.31 -22.11
N ASP A 45 -1.93 -3.90 -23.16
CA ASP A 45 -0.61 -3.26 -23.11
C ASP A 45 -0.43 -2.50 -21.80
N LEU A 46 0.12 -3.16 -20.78
CA LEU A 46 0.21 -2.55 -19.47
C LEU A 46 1.30 -1.51 -19.67
N PRO A 47 0.96 -0.21 -19.72
CA PRO A 47 1.96 0.78 -20.08
C PRO A 47 3.11 0.61 -19.09
N LEU A 48 4.36 0.56 -19.57
CA LEU A 48 5.55 0.29 -18.76
C LEU A 48 5.53 1.06 -17.43
N ARG A 49 5.03 2.30 -17.48
CA ARG A 49 4.80 3.17 -16.32
C ARG A 49 3.91 2.56 -15.22
N ARG A 50 2.85 1.82 -15.55
CA ARG A 50 1.96 1.14 -14.60
C ARG A 50 2.66 -0.06 -13.97
N LEU A 51 3.39 -0.84 -14.77
CA LEU A 51 4.20 -1.93 -14.25
C LEU A 51 5.25 -1.40 -13.25
N LEU A 52 5.97 -0.34 -13.62
CA LEU A 52 6.92 0.33 -12.73
C LEU A 52 6.25 0.89 -11.48
N GLY A 53 5.02 1.41 -11.60
CA GLY A 53 4.23 1.90 -10.47
C GLY A 53 3.94 0.84 -9.41
N VAL A 54 3.85 -0.44 -9.80
CA VAL A 54 3.65 -1.57 -8.87
C VAL A 54 4.98 -2.17 -8.45
N LEU A 55 5.88 -2.43 -9.40
CA LEU A 55 7.14 -3.14 -9.14
C LEU A 55 8.09 -2.35 -8.27
N VAL A 56 8.25 -1.03 -8.49
CA VAL A 56 9.22 -0.24 -7.72
C VAL A 56 8.90 -0.21 -6.21
N PRO A 57 7.66 0.10 -5.76
CA PRO A 57 7.34 0.00 -4.34
C PRO A 57 7.39 -1.44 -3.83
N ALA A 58 7.01 -2.44 -4.61
CA ALA A 58 7.11 -3.84 -4.19
C ALA A 58 8.57 -4.28 -3.95
N LEU A 59 9.48 -3.94 -4.88
CA LEU A 59 10.90 -4.24 -4.75
C LEU A 59 11.54 -3.44 -3.61
N GLY A 60 11.19 -2.15 -3.47
CA GLY A 60 11.65 -1.33 -2.35
C GLY A 60 11.19 -1.88 -0.99
N SER A 61 9.93 -2.33 -0.91
CA SER A 61 9.37 -3.01 0.25
C SER A 61 10.15 -4.27 0.61
N ALA A 62 10.39 -5.15 -0.37
CA ALA A 62 11.13 -6.39 -0.16
C ALA A 62 12.58 -6.13 0.25
N ALA A 63 13.27 -5.19 -0.41
CA ALA A 63 14.65 -4.83 -0.09
C ALA A 63 14.79 -4.31 1.36
N LEU A 64 13.91 -3.40 1.79
CA LEU A 64 13.89 -2.89 3.17
C LEU A 64 13.55 -3.99 4.18
N LEU A 65 12.63 -4.91 3.86
CA LEU A 65 12.36 -6.02 4.77
C LEU A 65 13.58 -6.96 4.91
N ILE A 66 14.24 -7.28 3.80
CA ILE A 66 15.43 -8.13 3.79
C ILE A 66 16.56 -7.50 4.60
N GLU A 67 16.82 -6.20 4.41
CA GLU A 67 17.84 -5.47 5.16
C GLU A 67 17.47 -5.37 6.66
N PHE A 68 16.20 -5.09 6.99
CA PHE A 68 15.71 -5.09 8.36
C PHE A 68 15.93 -6.45 9.06
N LEU A 69 15.66 -7.56 8.38
CA LEU A 69 15.86 -8.91 8.93
C LEU A 69 17.34 -9.30 8.99
N SER A 70 18.20 -8.68 8.16
CA SER A 70 19.64 -8.94 8.12
C SER A 70 20.36 -8.52 9.39
N VAL A 71 19.73 -7.71 10.25
CA VAL A 71 20.17 -7.41 11.62
C VAL A 71 20.59 -8.69 12.36
N ARG A 72 19.82 -9.78 12.24
CA ARG A 72 20.12 -11.04 12.95
C ARG A 72 21.51 -11.61 12.64
N PHE A 73 22.01 -11.41 11.42
CA PHE A 73 23.32 -11.95 11.01
C PHE A 73 24.49 -11.03 11.38
N ARG A 74 24.22 -9.77 11.70
CA ARG A 74 25.25 -8.73 11.84
C ARG A 74 25.55 -8.35 13.28
N TYR A 75 24.60 -8.53 14.19
CA TYR A 75 24.80 -8.25 15.61
C TYR A 75 25.10 -9.55 16.38
N PRO A 76 26.09 -9.54 17.30
CA PRO A 76 26.31 -10.67 18.21
C PRO A 76 25.03 -11.01 18.98
N GLU A 77 24.80 -12.29 19.30
CA GLU A 77 23.61 -12.75 20.04
C GLU A 77 23.36 -11.99 21.36
N GLU A 78 24.40 -11.33 21.88
CA GLU A 78 24.38 -10.46 23.05
C GLU A 78 23.43 -9.25 22.92
N PHE A 79 23.24 -8.72 21.71
CA PHE A 79 22.30 -7.63 21.41
C PHE A 79 20.86 -8.13 21.14
N VAL A 80 20.70 -9.45 20.94
CA VAL A 80 19.42 -10.13 20.69
C VAL A 80 19.17 -11.13 21.81
N ARG A 81 19.39 -10.74 23.08
CA ARG A 81 19.15 -11.67 24.18
C ARG A 81 17.65 -11.94 24.37
N PRO A 82 17.25 -13.20 24.49
CA PRO A 82 15.87 -13.56 24.74
C PRO A 82 15.40 -13.09 26.12
N VAL A 83 14.14 -12.69 26.18
CA VAL A 83 13.40 -12.41 27.42
C VAL A 83 13.41 -13.68 28.27
N GLY A 84 14.14 -13.69 29.39
CA GLY A 84 14.22 -14.84 30.29
C GLY A 84 15.48 -15.00 31.14
N SER A 85 16.52 -14.18 30.95
CA SER A 85 17.66 -14.17 31.88
C SER A 85 17.49 -13.06 32.93
N ASP A 86 17.66 -13.45 34.20
CA ASP A 86 17.43 -12.65 35.40
C ASP A 86 17.92 -11.19 35.31
N ARG A 87 16.95 -10.27 35.50
CA ARG A 87 17.02 -8.83 35.86
C ARG A 87 16.45 -7.89 34.81
N ALA A 88 15.19 -7.50 35.00
CA ALA A 88 14.63 -6.13 35.00
C ALA A 88 15.09 -5.07 33.97
N GLN A 89 15.77 -5.44 32.89
CA GLN A 89 16.05 -4.60 31.74
C GLN A 89 15.46 -5.33 30.55
N THR A 90 14.27 -4.94 30.12
CA THR A 90 13.77 -5.35 28.81
C THR A 90 14.86 -5.02 27.80
N PRO A 91 15.51 -6.02 27.16
CA PRO A 91 16.54 -5.73 26.17
C PRO A 91 15.85 -4.90 25.09
N ALA A 92 16.18 -3.61 25.06
CA ALA A 92 15.66 -2.71 24.05
C ALA A 92 16.33 -3.13 22.75
N VAL A 93 15.63 -3.92 21.94
CA VAL A 93 16.12 -4.29 20.62
C VAL A 93 16.19 -2.98 19.82
N VAL A 94 17.41 -2.46 19.66
CA VAL A 94 17.66 -1.24 18.88
C VAL A 94 17.49 -1.62 17.42
N MET A 95 16.26 -1.49 16.92
CA MET A 95 15.90 -1.76 15.53
C MET A 95 15.61 -0.47 14.80
N ASN A 96 15.91 -0.45 13.51
CA ASN A 96 15.44 0.61 12.63
C ASN A 96 13.93 0.43 12.38
N TRP A 97 13.11 0.92 13.30
CA TRP A 97 11.65 0.87 13.17
C TRP A 97 11.13 1.64 11.95
N GLY A 98 11.87 2.68 11.53
CA GLY A 98 11.57 3.43 10.32
C GLY A 98 11.67 2.58 9.06
N GLU A 99 12.63 1.66 9.01
CA GLU A 99 12.81 0.73 7.89
C GLU A 99 11.63 -0.23 7.76
N LEU A 100 11.21 -0.89 8.86
CA LEU A 100 10.04 -1.77 8.86
C LEU A 100 8.77 -0.99 8.48
N GLY A 101 8.58 0.20 9.06
CA GLY A 101 7.43 1.05 8.77
C GLY A 101 7.38 1.47 7.30
N LEU A 102 8.52 1.84 6.72
CA LEU A 102 8.61 2.20 5.31
C LEU A 102 8.42 0.99 4.40
N ALA A 103 8.96 -0.18 4.74
CA ALA A 103 8.71 -1.43 4.01
C ALA A 103 7.21 -1.73 3.93
N CYS A 104 6.52 -1.68 5.08
CA CYS A 104 5.07 -1.89 5.17
C CYS A 104 4.28 -0.85 4.35
N LEU A 105 4.65 0.42 4.41
CA LEU A 105 4.05 1.47 3.59
C LEU A 105 4.20 1.18 2.10
N LEU A 106 5.39 0.79 1.65
CA LEU A 106 5.66 0.50 0.25
C LEU A 106 4.92 -0.75 -0.24
N ALA A 107 4.76 -1.78 0.60
CA ALA A 107 3.89 -2.92 0.30
C ALA A 107 2.45 -2.45 0.03
N LEU A 108 1.90 -1.60 0.91
CA LEU A 108 0.57 -1.02 0.73
C LEU A 108 0.47 -0.18 -0.55
N VAL A 109 1.46 0.67 -0.83
CA VAL A 109 1.50 1.48 -2.07
C VAL A 109 1.53 0.59 -3.31
N ALA A 110 2.29 -0.51 -3.29
CA ALA A 110 2.32 -1.48 -4.40
C ALA A 110 0.94 -2.11 -4.64
N CYS A 111 0.26 -2.54 -3.57
CA CYS A 111 -1.11 -3.05 -3.66
C CYS A 111 -2.08 -2.00 -4.23
N LEU A 112 -2.00 -0.75 -3.76
CA LEU A 112 -2.85 0.34 -4.25
C LEU A 112 -2.60 0.68 -5.72
N CYS A 113 -1.35 0.63 -6.18
CA CYS A 113 -1.04 0.79 -7.61
C CYS A 113 -1.58 -0.39 -8.44
N GLY A 114 -1.70 -1.58 -7.83
CA GLY A 114 -2.33 -2.77 -8.38
C GLY A 114 -3.86 -2.80 -8.28
N ALA A 115 -4.50 -1.81 -7.64
CA ALA A 115 -5.95 -1.81 -7.37
C ALA A 115 -6.81 -1.99 -8.62
N ALA A 116 -6.38 -1.44 -9.76
CA ALA A 116 -7.07 -1.59 -11.03
C ALA A 116 -7.06 -3.04 -11.56
N VAL A 117 -5.99 -3.81 -11.29
CA VAL A 117 -5.94 -5.24 -11.62
C VAL A 117 -6.87 -6.02 -10.68
N LEU A 118 -6.84 -5.69 -9.39
CA LEU A 118 -7.72 -6.31 -8.39
C LEU A 118 -9.21 -6.05 -8.69
N GLY A 119 -9.55 -4.82 -9.06
CA GLY A 119 -10.91 -4.43 -9.45
C GLY A 119 -11.38 -5.09 -10.76
N ALA A 120 -10.45 -5.42 -11.66
CA ALA A 120 -10.78 -6.12 -12.89
C ALA A 120 -11.25 -7.56 -12.63
N VAL A 121 -10.71 -8.22 -11.60
CA VAL A 121 -11.07 -9.60 -11.21
C VAL A 121 -12.37 -9.67 -10.41
N LEU A 122 -12.83 -8.55 -9.82
CA LEU A 122 -14.09 -8.53 -9.10
C LEU A 122 -15.28 -8.78 -10.04
N PRO A 123 -16.23 -9.66 -9.65
CA PRO A 123 -17.38 -9.97 -10.48
C PRO A 123 -18.18 -8.71 -10.79
N ALA A 124 -18.50 -8.49 -12.06
CA ALA A 124 -19.42 -7.44 -12.45
C ALA A 124 -20.81 -7.80 -11.91
N ASN A 125 -21.40 -6.94 -11.08
CA ASN A 125 -22.78 -7.12 -10.65
C ASN A 125 -23.71 -7.10 -11.88
N ALA A 126 -24.12 -8.29 -12.34
CA ALA A 126 -24.86 -8.52 -13.59
C ALA A 126 -26.27 -7.90 -13.64
N GLY A 127 -26.68 -7.13 -12.62
CA GLY A 127 -28.04 -6.62 -12.45
C GLY A 127 -28.25 -5.12 -12.73
N VAL A 128 -27.20 -4.31 -12.91
CA VAL A 128 -27.35 -2.84 -13.00
C VAL A 128 -26.90 -2.32 -14.37
N ARG A 129 -27.86 -2.02 -15.25
CA ARG A 129 -27.69 -1.51 -16.61
C ARG A 129 -27.19 -0.04 -16.67
N ARG A 130 -26.02 0.28 -16.09
CA ARG A 130 -25.35 1.56 -16.35
C ARG A 130 -23.83 1.36 -16.52
N PRO A 131 -23.25 1.74 -17.68
CA PRO A 131 -21.84 1.46 -17.98
C PRO A 131 -20.86 2.20 -17.05
N VAL A 132 -21.10 3.48 -16.73
CA VAL A 132 -20.21 4.30 -15.89
C VAL A 132 -20.21 3.88 -14.41
N SER A 133 -21.38 3.48 -13.86
CA SER A 133 -21.47 2.98 -12.48
C SER A 133 -20.73 1.66 -12.29
N SER A 134 -20.58 0.86 -13.35
CA SER A 134 -19.91 -0.44 -13.27
C SER A 134 -18.40 -0.30 -13.07
N GLU A 135 -17.75 0.68 -13.73
CA GLU A 135 -16.31 0.89 -13.62
C GLU A 135 -15.94 1.52 -12.28
N ALA A 136 -16.64 2.59 -11.86
CA ALA A 136 -16.37 3.26 -10.58
C ALA A 136 -16.58 2.31 -9.38
N VAL A 137 -17.56 1.42 -9.44
CA VAL A 137 -17.79 0.39 -8.40
C VAL A 137 -16.69 -0.67 -8.42
N ARG A 138 -16.27 -1.17 -9.60
CA ARG A 138 -15.17 -2.14 -9.70
C ARG A 138 -13.85 -1.55 -9.21
N MET A 139 -13.54 -0.32 -9.59
CA MET A 139 -12.34 0.39 -9.16
C MET A 139 -12.37 0.73 -7.68
N GLY A 140 -13.54 1.15 -7.17
CA GLY A 140 -13.74 1.38 -5.74
C GLY A 140 -13.56 0.11 -4.91
N GLY A 141 -14.11 -1.01 -5.37
CA GLY A 141 -13.89 -2.33 -4.77
C GLY A 141 -12.41 -2.75 -4.83
N GLY A 142 -11.75 -2.55 -5.98
CA GLY A 142 -10.34 -2.82 -6.15
C GLY A 142 -9.44 -2.03 -5.18
N LEU A 143 -9.78 -0.77 -4.90
CA LEU A 143 -9.09 0.07 -3.91
C LEU A 143 -9.25 -0.45 -2.48
N VAL A 144 -10.47 -0.86 -2.10
CA VAL A 144 -10.74 -1.43 -0.77
C VAL A 144 -9.99 -2.75 -0.60
N VAL A 145 -10.05 -3.64 -1.59
CA VAL A 145 -9.31 -4.91 -1.58
C VAL A 145 -7.80 -4.66 -1.50
N ALA A 146 -7.28 -3.73 -2.28
CA ALA A 146 -5.87 -3.35 -2.24
C ALA A 146 -5.43 -2.83 -0.86
N ALA A 147 -6.26 -2.00 -0.22
CA ALA A 147 -5.96 -1.46 1.11
C ALA A 147 -5.95 -2.57 2.17
N ILE A 148 -6.92 -3.48 2.13
CA ILE A 148 -7.00 -4.64 3.04
C ILE A 148 -5.79 -5.55 2.82
N LEU A 149 -5.51 -5.93 1.56
CA LEU A 149 -4.39 -6.80 1.20
C LEU A 149 -3.05 -6.21 1.61
N GLY A 150 -2.81 -4.92 1.33
CA GLY A 150 -1.58 -4.23 1.73
C GLY A 150 -1.41 -4.17 3.25
N SER A 151 -2.49 -3.90 3.99
CA SER A 151 -2.47 -3.89 5.46
C SER A 151 -2.22 -5.30 6.03
N PHE A 152 -2.77 -6.33 5.40
CA PHE A 152 -2.52 -7.72 5.75
C PHE A 152 -1.05 -8.11 5.52
N ILE A 153 -0.46 -7.74 4.38
CA ILE A 153 0.97 -7.96 4.10
C ILE A 153 1.84 -7.24 5.13
N ALA A 154 1.51 -6.01 5.49
CA ALA A 154 2.22 -5.28 6.55
C ALA A 154 2.15 -5.99 7.91
N ALA A 155 0.97 -6.49 8.30
CA ALA A 155 0.82 -7.29 9.51
C ALA A 155 1.66 -8.57 9.45
N LEU A 156 1.70 -9.26 8.31
CA LEU A 156 2.55 -10.43 8.09
C LEU A 156 4.04 -10.09 8.20
N TYR A 157 4.48 -8.92 7.73
CA TYR A 157 5.86 -8.47 7.91
C TYR A 157 6.18 -8.29 9.40
N GLY A 158 5.28 -7.67 10.16
CA GLY A 158 5.44 -7.51 11.60
C GLY A 158 5.49 -8.84 12.36
N VAL A 159 4.56 -9.76 12.07
CA VAL A 159 4.53 -11.10 12.66
C VAL A 159 5.77 -11.91 12.26
N GLY A 160 6.11 -11.92 10.97
CA GLY A 160 7.28 -12.63 10.44
C GLY A 160 8.59 -12.14 11.05
N ALA A 161 8.74 -10.82 11.17
CA ALA A 161 9.88 -10.21 11.84
C ALA A 161 9.96 -10.59 13.34
N SER A 162 8.84 -10.50 14.06
CA SER A 162 8.77 -10.90 15.48
C SER A 162 9.17 -12.36 15.69
N VAL A 163 8.67 -13.28 14.86
CA VAL A 163 9.01 -14.71 14.92
C VAL A 163 10.47 -14.94 14.54
N TYR A 164 10.94 -14.33 13.46
CA TYR A 164 12.31 -14.51 12.96
C TYR A 164 13.37 -14.01 13.94
N LEU A 165 13.08 -12.88 14.61
CA LEU A 165 13.97 -12.22 15.56
C LEU A 165 13.74 -12.67 17.02
N VAL A 166 12.76 -13.55 17.25
CA VAL A 166 12.40 -14.06 18.59
C VAL A 166 12.13 -12.89 19.56
N ALA A 167 11.37 -11.90 19.10
CA ALA A 167 11.14 -10.64 19.82
C ALA A 167 9.63 -10.35 20.02
N PRO A 168 9.24 -9.55 21.03
CA PRO A 168 7.83 -9.32 21.36
C PRO A 168 7.02 -8.72 20.20
N LEU A 169 5.90 -9.35 19.86
CA LEU A 169 5.07 -9.00 18.70
C LEU A 169 4.55 -7.55 18.71
N GLU A 170 4.27 -7.00 19.90
CA GLU A 170 3.59 -5.70 20.07
C GLU A 170 4.30 -4.57 19.31
N SER A 171 5.63 -4.48 19.43
CA SER A 171 6.38 -3.39 18.80
C SER A 171 6.40 -3.49 17.27
N PHE A 172 6.54 -4.71 16.73
CA PHE A 172 6.54 -4.94 15.28
C PHE A 172 5.17 -4.64 14.68
N LEU A 173 4.09 -5.12 15.31
CA LEU A 173 2.74 -4.88 14.81
C LEU A 173 2.36 -3.40 14.92
N ARG A 174 2.75 -2.73 16.01
CA ARG A 174 2.54 -1.28 16.16
C ARG A 174 3.16 -0.50 15.02
N TRP A 175 4.44 -0.72 14.71
CA TRP A 175 5.12 0.04 13.65
C TRP A 175 4.63 -0.34 12.25
N ALA A 176 4.35 -1.62 12.00
CA ALA A 176 3.79 -2.07 10.72
C ALA A 176 2.42 -1.44 10.43
N LEU A 177 1.52 -1.42 11.42
CA LEU A 177 0.18 -0.88 11.26
C LEU A 177 0.12 0.65 11.35
N LEU A 178 0.89 1.27 12.24
CA LEU A 178 0.87 2.73 12.41
C LEU A 178 1.32 3.47 11.16
N CYS A 179 2.29 2.92 10.41
CA CYS A 179 2.76 3.51 9.15
C CYS A 179 1.79 3.28 7.98
N THR A 180 0.93 2.26 8.02
CA THR A 180 0.03 1.90 6.91
C THR A 180 -1.40 2.41 7.10
N LEU A 181 -1.87 2.50 8.34
CA LEU A 181 -3.22 2.90 8.72
C LEU A 181 -3.68 4.22 8.07
N PRO A 182 -2.94 5.34 8.14
CA PRO A 182 -3.43 6.61 7.60
C PRO A 182 -3.67 6.52 6.08
N LEU A 183 -2.78 5.86 5.34
CA LEU A 183 -2.95 5.65 3.91
C LEU A 183 -4.10 4.66 3.60
N GLY A 184 -4.19 3.56 4.36
CA GLY A 184 -5.26 2.57 4.21
C GLY A 184 -6.64 3.17 4.40
N VAL A 185 -6.82 4.01 5.42
CA VAL A 185 -8.08 4.73 5.67
C VAL A 185 -8.45 5.63 4.49
N VAL A 186 -7.51 6.43 3.98
CA VAL A 186 -7.76 7.33 2.84
C VAL A 186 -8.11 6.54 1.58
N ALA A 187 -7.43 5.42 1.33
CA ALA A 187 -7.72 4.54 0.19
C ALA A 187 -9.12 3.92 0.29
N VAL A 188 -9.51 3.41 1.47
CA VAL A 188 -10.86 2.87 1.71
C VAL A 188 -11.91 3.95 1.53
N CYS A 189 -11.72 5.14 2.12
CA CYS A 189 -12.64 6.27 1.94
C CYS A 189 -12.79 6.64 0.46
N THR A 190 -11.69 6.60 -0.30
CA THR A 190 -11.74 6.85 -1.74
C THR A 190 -12.53 5.77 -2.47
N GLY A 191 -12.27 4.49 -2.17
CA GLY A 191 -12.97 3.38 -2.82
C GLY A 191 -14.47 3.38 -2.52
N VAL A 192 -14.86 3.64 -1.28
CA VAL A 192 -16.26 3.80 -0.86
C VAL A 192 -16.90 5.00 -1.53
N LEU A 193 -16.24 6.15 -1.57
CA LEU A 193 -16.77 7.35 -2.23
C LEU A 193 -16.96 7.14 -3.73
N ALA A 194 -16.01 6.47 -4.39
CA ALA A 194 -16.06 6.14 -5.81
C ALA A 194 -17.24 5.23 -6.12
N ALA A 195 -17.41 4.16 -5.35
CA ALA A 195 -18.51 3.21 -5.50
C ALA A 195 -19.87 3.86 -5.20
N ALA A 196 -19.98 4.59 -4.07
CA ALA A 196 -21.23 5.19 -3.63
C ALA A 196 -21.73 6.31 -4.54
N ARG A 197 -20.81 7.09 -5.13
CA ARG A 197 -21.18 8.22 -6.00
C ARG A 197 -21.05 7.92 -7.50
N SER A 198 -20.63 6.70 -7.87
CA SER A 198 -20.33 6.32 -9.25
C SER A 198 -19.46 7.35 -9.98
N ARG A 199 -18.49 7.95 -9.26
CA ARG A 199 -17.63 8.99 -9.81
C ARG A 199 -16.38 8.38 -10.42
N ALA A 200 -16.04 8.83 -11.62
CA ALA A 200 -14.75 8.61 -12.22
C ALA A 200 -13.92 9.91 -12.11
N PRO A 201 -12.58 9.81 -12.07
CA PRO A 201 -11.72 10.96 -12.22
C PRO A 201 -11.61 11.36 -13.71
N ALA A 202 -11.59 12.67 -14.01
CA ALA A 202 -11.52 13.22 -15.37
C ALA A 202 -10.42 12.64 -16.26
N ALA A 203 -9.23 12.41 -15.68
CA ALA A 203 -8.07 11.86 -16.39
C ALA A 203 -8.06 10.31 -16.43
N GLY A 204 -9.11 9.65 -15.95
CA GLY A 204 -9.23 8.20 -15.85
C GLY A 204 -8.54 7.59 -14.63
N TRP A 205 -9.02 6.43 -14.20
CA TRP A 205 -8.53 5.71 -13.02
C TRP A 205 -7.04 5.35 -13.10
N HIS A 206 -6.54 5.07 -14.30
CA HIS A 206 -5.14 4.72 -14.52
C HIS A 206 -4.19 5.88 -14.19
N HIS A 207 -4.51 7.09 -14.66
CA HIS A 207 -3.77 8.29 -14.29
C HIS A 207 -3.98 8.64 -12.81
N TRP A 208 -5.18 8.33 -12.30
CA TRP A 208 -5.54 8.61 -10.93
C TRP A 208 -4.79 7.73 -9.90
N LEU A 209 -4.51 6.48 -10.22
CA LEU A 209 -3.80 5.55 -9.33
C LEU A 209 -2.27 5.62 -9.46
N GLY A 210 -1.74 6.31 -10.47
CA GLY A 210 -0.30 6.42 -10.68
C GLY A 210 0.39 7.23 -9.56
N PHE A 211 0.99 6.53 -8.60
CA PHE A 211 1.87 7.12 -7.58
C PHE A 211 3.22 7.51 -8.19
N PRO A 212 3.84 8.65 -7.80
CA PRO A 212 5.13 9.07 -8.33
C PRO A 212 6.25 8.08 -7.97
N VAL A 213 6.60 7.21 -8.91
CA VAL A 213 7.73 6.26 -8.77
C VAL A 213 9.03 6.96 -8.37
N LEU A 214 9.27 8.17 -8.91
CA LEU A 214 10.43 9.01 -8.60
C LEU A 214 10.52 9.41 -7.13
N SER A 215 9.43 9.35 -6.37
CA SER A 215 9.43 9.57 -4.92
C SER A 215 9.88 8.31 -4.17
N THR A 216 9.42 7.15 -4.61
CA THR A 216 9.66 5.86 -3.95
C THR A 216 11.12 5.45 -3.98
N ILE A 217 11.79 5.65 -5.12
CA ILE A 217 13.20 5.26 -5.31
C ILE A 217 14.12 5.93 -4.27
N PRO A 218 14.18 7.27 -4.15
CA PRO A 218 15.05 7.92 -3.20
C PRO A 218 14.61 7.67 -1.74
N ALA A 219 13.32 7.51 -1.45
CA ALA A 219 12.88 7.16 -0.10
C ALA A 219 13.37 5.76 0.33
N ALA A 220 13.21 4.75 -0.52
CA ALA A 220 13.67 3.40 -0.24
C ALA A 220 15.20 3.33 -0.19
N ALA A 221 15.89 3.90 -1.19
CA ALA A 221 17.35 3.95 -1.22
C ALA A 221 17.92 4.71 -0.02
N GLY A 222 17.31 5.85 0.35
CA GLY A 222 17.74 6.64 1.49
C GLY A 222 17.60 5.88 2.81
N MET A 223 16.49 5.16 3.01
CA MET A 223 16.31 4.32 4.20
C MET A 223 17.29 3.15 4.24
N LEU A 224 17.58 2.50 3.10
CA LEU A 224 18.62 1.47 3.03
C LEU A 224 20.01 2.03 3.38
N LEU A 225 20.34 3.25 2.95
CA LEU A 225 21.61 3.89 3.33
C LEU A 225 21.67 4.22 4.82
N VAL A 226 20.59 4.73 5.41
CA VAL A 226 20.49 4.97 6.86
C VAL A 226 20.64 3.65 7.63
N SER A 227 19.94 2.59 7.19
CA SER A 227 20.09 1.25 7.78
C SER A 227 21.52 0.74 7.67
N ALA A 228 22.14 0.82 6.49
CA ALA A 228 23.53 0.40 6.30
C ALA A 228 24.50 1.20 7.19
N ALA A 229 24.32 2.52 7.31
CA ALA A 229 25.14 3.37 8.16
C ALA A 229 25.03 3.01 9.65
N ASN A 230 23.81 2.76 10.13
CA ASN A 230 23.56 2.30 11.50
C ASN A 230 24.31 1.00 11.82
N HIS A 231 24.42 0.09 10.85
CA HIS A 231 25.21 -1.12 11.00
C HIS A 231 26.72 -0.83 11.11
N TYR A 232 27.26 0.10 10.32
CA TYR A 232 28.68 0.47 10.37
C TYR A 232 29.07 1.17 11.68
N MET A 233 28.17 1.93 12.29
CA MET A 233 28.42 2.55 13.60
C MET A 233 28.65 1.52 14.70
N VAL A 234 27.86 0.44 14.73
CA VAL A 234 28.01 -0.60 15.77
C VAL A 234 29.27 -1.44 15.55
N SER A 235 29.74 -1.59 14.32
CA SER A 235 31.00 -2.29 14.02
C SER A 235 32.26 -1.42 14.18
N GLY A 236 32.13 -0.15 14.61
CA GLY A 236 33.26 0.73 14.95
C GLY A 236 34.07 1.24 13.75
N GLY A 237 33.54 1.14 12.52
CA GLY A 237 34.29 1.43 11.30
C GLY A 237 33.63 2.43 10.35
N GLY A 238 34.35 3.52 10.02
CA GLY A 238 34.16 4.27 8.77
C GLY A 238 33.23 5.51 8.81
N PRO A 239 32.98 6.13 7.63
CA PRO A 239 32.29 7.42 7.48
C PRO A 239 30.76 7.31 7.63
N ALA A 240 30.29 6.62 8.67
CA ALA A 240 28.88 6.34 8.90
C ALA A 240 28.02 7.61 8.88
N SER A 241 28.53 8.72 9.42
CA SER A 241 27.85 10.01 9.44
C SER A 241 27.56 10.58 8.04
N THR A 242 28.43 10.37 7.04
CA THR A 242 28.21 10.86 5.68
C THR A 242 27.17 10.01 4.96
N VAL A 243 27.23 8.69 5.11
CA VAL A 243 26.29 7.75 4.48
C VAL A 243 24.89 7.95 5.05
N GLU A 244 24.78 8.07 6.37
CA GLU A 244 23.53 8.33 7.07
C GLU A 244 22.88 9.65 6.64
N ARG A 245 23.65 10.75 6.63
CA ARG A 245 23.18 12.06 6.16
C ARG A 245 22.73 12.01 4.70
N THR A 246 23.48 11.31 3.84
CA THR A 246 23.09 11.10 2.44
C THR A 246 21.77 10.33 2.35
N GLY A 247 21.58 9.32 3.18
CA GLY A 247 20.33 8.58 3.28
C GLY A 247 19.15 9.46 3.72
N GLY A 248 19.32 10.25 4.77
CA GLY A 248 18.34 11.25 5.21
C GLY A 248 17.99 12.27 4.12
N PHE A 249 19.00 12.78 3.41
CA PHE A 249 18.84 13.68 2.28
C PHE A 249 17.96 13.07 1.18
N LEU A 250 18.21 11.81 0.79
CA LEU A 250 17.40 11.10 -0.19
C LEU A 250 15.95 10.88 0.28
N ILE A 251 15.73 10.55 1.55
CA ILE A 251 14.37 10.45 2.11
C ILE A 251 13.64 11.79 2.02
N GLY A 252 14.31 12.90 2.33
CA GLY A 252 13.73 14.24 2.20
C GLY A 252 13.41 14.61 0.75
N ILE A 253 14.25 14.22 -0.23
CA ILE A 253 13.94 14.33 -1.65
C ILE A 253 12.67 13.55 -1.98
N GLY A 254 12.61 12.26 -1.61
CA GLY A 254 11.43 11.44 -1.83
C GLY A 254 10.17 12.08 -1.25
N THR A 255 10.25 12.54 0.00
CA THR A 255 9.15 13.21 0.71
C THR A 255 8.65 14.46 -0.05
N GLY A 256 9.55 15.32 -0.51
CA GLY A 256 9.18 16.51 -1.29
C GLY A 256 8.61 16.17 -2.67
N LEU A 257 9.12 15.13 -3.34
CA LEU A 257 8.61 14.62 -4.62
C LEU A 257 7.20 14.04 -4.50
N ALA A 258 6.87 13.40 -3.37
CA ALA A 258 5.51 12.95 -3.07
C ALA A 258 4.55 14.13 -2.84
N LEU A 259 4.95 15.15 -2.07
CA LEU A 259 4.06 16.25 -1.67
C LEU A 259 3.67 17.19 -2.81
N VAL A 260 4.61 17.55 -3.68
CA VAL A 260 4.44 18.67 -4.61
C VAL A 260 4.53 18.19 -6.06
N ARG A 261 3.49 18.46 -6.85
CA ARG A 261 3.45 18.13 -8.28
C ARG A 261 4.13 19.16 -9.19
N PRO A 262 3.87 20.49 -9.06
CA PRO A 262 4.46 21.46 -9.98
C PRO A 262 5.96 21.61 -9.73
N LEU A 263 6.76 21.65 -10.81
CA LEU A 263 8.22 21.60 -10.73
C LEU A 263 8.82 22.78 -9.96
N LEU A 264 8.30 23.99 -10.16
CA LEU A 264 8.79 25.20 -9.47
C LEU A 264 8.61 25.11 -7.94
N TYR A 265 7.40 24.81 -7.47
CA TYR A 265 7.14 24.65 -6.03
C TYR A 265 7.90 23.45 -5.45
N ARG A 266 8.10 22.40 -6.26
CA ARG A 266 8.86 21.23 -5.86
C ARG A 266 10.32 21.58 -5.56
N LEU A 267 10.97 22.41 -6.37
CA LEU A 267 12.36 22.83 -6.09
C LEU A 267 12.47 23.61 -4.76
N VAL A 268 11.50 24.48 -4.49
CA VAL A 268 11.47 25.29 -3.25
C VAL A 268 11.22 24.43 -2.01
N VAL A 269 10.37 23.40 -2.11
CA VAL A 269 9.99 22.55 -0.97
C VAL A 269 10.95 21.37 -0.75
N VAL A 270 11.51 20.81 -1.82
CA VAL A 270 12.45 19.66 -1.73
C VAL A 270 13.72 20.06 -1.00
N ALA A 271 14.30 21.22 -1.29
CA ALA A 271 15.54 21.66 -0.67
C ALA A 271 15.50 21.71 0.87
N PRO A 272 14.53 22.41 1.52
CA PRO A 272 14.45 22.45 2.98
C PRO A 272 14.09 21.09 3.58
N LEU A 273 13.22 20.30 2.94
CA LEU A 273 12.90 18.95 3.42
C LEU A 273 14.12 18.02 3.36
N ALA A 274 14.90 18.07 2.28
CA ALA A 274 16.12 17.28 2.14
C ALA A 274 17.17 17.70 3.17
N ALA A 275 17.35 18.99 3.40
CA ALA A 275 18.26 19.51 4.43
C ALA A 275 17.82 19.12 5.85
N LEU A 276 16.52 19.22 6.15
CA LEU A 276 15.98 18.82 7.46
C LEU A 276 16.14 17.32 7.69
N SER A 277 15.73 16.48 6.74
CA SER A 277 15.88 15.02 6.85
C SER A 277 17.34 14.59 6.94
N MET A 278 18.25 15.27 6.23
CA MET A 278 19.69 15.08 6.36
C MET A 278 20.20 15.42 7.77
N ALA A 279 19.73 16.54 8.34
CA ALA A 279 20.12 16.96 9.69
C ALA A 279 19.55 16.06 10.78
N MET A 280 18.37 15.49 10.55
CA MET A 280 17.71 14.59 11.48
C MET A 280 18.26 13.17 11.43
N ALA A 281 18.90 12.73 10.34
CA ALA A 281 19.34 11.35 10.17
C ALA A 281 20.30 10.94 11.30
N ASP A 282 19.76 10.13 12.20
CA ASP A 282 20.40 9.52 13.36
C ASP A 282 19.66 8.19 13.65
N ILE A 283 20.33 7.25 14.32
CA ILE A 283 19.74 5.96 14.68
C ILE A 283 18.43 6.10 15.48
N HIS A 284 18.32 7.15 16.30
CA HIS A 284 17.15 7.39 17.15
C HIS A 284 15.97 8.07 16.43
N THR A 285 16.19 8.62 15.24
CA THR A 285 15.19 9.43 14.51
C THR A 285 14.66 8.76 13.25
N THR A 286 15.12 7.54 12.94
CA THR A 286 14.70 6.76 11.76
C THR A 286 13.18 6.61 11.64
N GLY A 287 12.49 6.41 12.77
CA GLY A 287 11.03 6.38 12.82
C GLY A 287 10.38 7.71 12.41
N ILE A 288 11.00 8.85 12.72
CA ILE A 288 10.52 10.18 12.32
C ILE A 288 10.71 10.37 10.81
N LEU A 289 11.84 9.95 10.25
CA LEU A 289 12.08 9.99 8.80
C LEU A 289 11.05 9.16 8.03
N ALA A 290 10.73 7.96 8.52
CA ALA A 290 9.66 7.15 7.94
C ALA A 290 8.30 7.82 8.09
N ALA A 291 7.99 8.39 9.26
CA ALA A 291 6.73 9.10 9.51
C ALA A 291 6.55 10.33 8.59
N LEU A 292 7.62 11.08 8.31
CA LEU A 292 7.61 12.18 7.35
C LEU A 292 7.20 11.71 5.95
N TYR A 293 7.80 10.60 5.48
CA TYR A 293 7.46 10.03 4.19
C TYR A 293 6.03 9.46 4.16
N VAL A 294 5.60 8.76 5.22
CA VAL A 294 4.21 8.29 5.39
C VAL A 294 3.24 9.46 5.27
N ALA A 295 3.47 10.55 6.00
CA ALA A 295 2.63 11.74 5.97
C ALA A 295 2.56 12.36 4.56
N ALA A 296 3.69 12.40 3.84
CA ALA A 296 3.73 12.87 2.45
C ALA A 296 2.90 12.00 1.50
N VAL A 297 3.03 10.67 1.58
CA VAL A 297 2.24 9.73 0.78
C VAL A 297 0.76 9.83 1.09
N THR A 298 0.39 9.90 2.38
CA THR A 298 -0.99 10.09 2.82
C THR A 298 -1.55 11.42 2.33
N CYS A 299 -0.78 12.52 2.44
CA CYS A 299 -1.19 13.84 1.96
C CYS A 299 -1.46 13.83 0.45
N TRP A 300 -0.60 13.17 -0.34
CA TRP A 300 -0.80 13.01 -1.77
C TRP A 300 -2.11 12.27 -2.10
N TRP A 301 -2.44 11.21 -1.35
CA TRP A 301 -3.71 10.49 -1.51
C TRP A 301 -4.91 11.32 -1.05
N LEU A 302 -4.78 12.09 0.03
CA LEU A 302 -5.81 13.03 0.50
C LEU A 302 -6.12 14.10 -0.55
N GLN A 303 -5.10 14.67 -1.19
CA GLN A 303 -5.30 15.63 -2.29
C GLN A 303 -6.10 15.00 -3.44
N ARG A 304 -5.83 13.74 -3.78
CA ARG A 304 -6.58 13.02 -4.82
C ARG A 304 -8.03 12.73 -4.42
N LEU A 305 -8.26 12.33 -3.17
CA LEU A 305 -9.59 12.17 -2.60
C LEU A 305 -10.36 13.50 -2.63
N TRP A 306 -9.69 14.60 -2.28
CA TRP A 306 -10.25 15.95 -2.33
C TRP A 306 -10.68 16.32 -3.76
N HIS A 307 -9.81 16.10 -4.75
CA HIS A 307 -10.16 16.34 -6.15
C HIS A 307 -11.36 15.50 -6.62
N LEU A 308 -11.41 14.21 -6.26
CA LEU A 308 -12.56 13.34 -6.59
C LEU A 308 -13.88 13.82 -5.93
N ARG A 309 -13.78 14.45 -4.76
CA ARG A 309 -14.93 14.98 -4.02
C ARG A 309 -15.44 16.31 -4.58
N PHE A 310 -14.55 17.24 -4.93
CA PHE A 310 -14.91 18.64 -5.19
C PHE A 310 -14.74 19.11 -6.63
N HIS A 311 -14.03 18.39 -7.49
CA HIS A 311 -13.90 18.74 -8.90
C HIS A 311 -14.57 17.65 -9.75
N PRO A 312 -15.93 17.68 -9.84
CA PRO A 312 -16.65 16.78 -10.71
C PRO A 312 -16.32 17.09 -12.17
N ASP A 313 -16.46 16.06 -12.99
CA ASP A 313 -16.29 16.16 -14.43
C ASP A 313 -17.19 17.25 -15.04
N PRO A 314 -16.65 18.14 -15.89
CA PRO A 314 -17.41 19.22 -16.51
C PRO A 314 -18.47 18.72 -17.52
N TRP A 315 -18.47 17.42 -17.84
CA TRP A 315 -19.38 16.78 -18.80
C TRP A 315 -20.54 16.02 -18.14
N ALA A 316 -20.74 16.15 -16.82
CA ALA A 316 -21.85 15.51 -16.11
C ALA A 316 -23.17 16.29 -16.15
N THR A 317 -23.26 17.41 -16.89
CA THR A 317 -24.47 18.26 -16.93
C THR A 317 -25.42 18.01 -18.10
N ASP A 318 -25.11 17.09 -19.03
CA ASP A 318 -25.93 16.87 -20.23
C ASP A 318 -26.55 15.47 -20.31
N ALA A 319 -27.05 14.93 -19.19
CA ALA A 319 -27.78 13.66 -19.14
C ALA A 319 -29.10 13.76 -18.36
#